data_AF-A0A519GVG4-F1
#
_entry.id   AF-A0A519GVG4-F1
#
_cell.length_a   1.000
_cell.length_b   1.000
_cell.length_c   1.000
_cell.angle_alpha   90.00
_cell.angle_beta   90.00
_cell.angle_gamma   90.00
#
_symmetry.space_group_name_H-M   'P 1'
#
loop_
_entity.id
_entity.type
_entity.pdbx_description
1 polymer ?
#
loop_
_entity_poly.entity_id
_entity_poly.type
_entity_poly.pdbx_seq_one_letter_code
_entity_poly.pdbx_strand_id
1 'polypeptide(L)'
;VGMLAIFFSPIVGLTVGKIDPRRYATFSFLVFALVLWMRSNFNTQADFWTIMIPTVIQGIAMAFFFIPLVTITLSGLTPDRIPAASGLSNFLRITAGAMGTSIATTVWENRAALHHAQLVESVTTSNNAANSAIAGLSASGLSAEQVLGQLNRLVDQQAFMLASNDLFYGSAFLFVALIPLVWLARPAKGGAGGDAAAGAH
;
A
#
# COMPACT_ATOMS: atom_id res chain seq x y z
N VAL A 1 10.36 -6.35 -3.80
CA VAL A 1 10.17 -6.03 -2.36
C VAL A 1 11.28 -6.61 -1.47
N GLY A 2 11.73 -7.86 -1.66
CA GLY A 2 12.65 -8.51 -0.72
C GLY A 2 14.09 -7.99 -0.63
N MET A 3 14.64 -7.36 -1.67
CA MET A 3 16.07 -7.02 -1.71
C MET A 3 16.52 -6.06 -0.60
N LEU A 4 15.85 -4.90 -0.44
CA LEU A 4 16.19 -3.98 0.65
C LEU A 4 15.75 -4.51 2.01
N ALA A 5 14.67 -5.29 2.08
CA ALA A 5 14.28 -5.92 3.33
C ALA A 5 15.42 -6.82 3.85
N ILE A 6 15.96 -7.71 3.01
CA ILE A 6 17.08 -8.60 3.37
C ILE A 6 18.31 -7.80 3.82
N PHE A 7 18.62 -6.69 3.14
CA PHE A 7 19.77 -5.86 3.47
C PHE A 7 19.62 -5.13 4.82
N PHE A 8 18.43 -4.62 5.14
CA PHE A 8 18.18 -3.87 6.38
C PHE A 8 17.78 -4.74 7.57
N SER A 9 17.33 -5.98 7.35
CA SER A 9 16.93 -6.91 8.43
C SER A 9 18.01 -7.11 9.52
N PRO A 10 19.31 -7.32 9.19
CA PRO A 10 20.36 -7.48 10.21
C PRO A 10 20.54 -6.20 11.04
N ILE A 11 20.48 -5.04 10.40
CA ILE A 11 20.62 -3.75 11.07
C ILE A 11 19.51 -3.57 12.09
N VAL A 12 18.25 -3.78 11.68
CA VAL A 12 17.08 -3.66 12.57
C VAL A 12 17.14 -4.68 13.70
N GLY A 13 17.50 -5.94 13.42
CA GLY A 13 17.63 -6.98 14.44
C GLY A 13 18.65 -6.66 15.53
N LEU A 14 19.79 -6.04 15.17
CA LEU A 14 20.82 -5.64 16.13
C LEU A 14 20.45 -4.40 16.96
N THR A 15 19.59 -3.53 16.43
CA THR A 15 19.23 -2.25 17.06
C THR A 15 17.88 -2.28 17.77
N VAL A 16 17.03 -3.30 17.54
CA VAL A 16 15.67 -3.39 18.09
C VAL A 16 15.64 -3.42 19.62
N GLY A 17 16.65 -4.03 20.25
CA GLY A 17 16.76 -4.09 21.72
C GLY A 17 17.35 -2.83 22.36
N LYS A 18 17.85 -1.87 21.57
CA LYS A 18 18.58 -0.68 22.05
C LYS A 18 17.81 0.62 21.85
N ILE A 19 16.85 0.65 20.92
CA ILE A 19 16.13 1.85 20.51
C ILE A 19 14.64 1.67 20.83
N ASP A 20 13.98 2.76 21.26
CA ASP A 20 12.54 2.77 21.50
C ASP A 20 11.77 2.29 20.24
N PRO A 21 10.95 1.24 20.35
CA PRO A 21 10.04 0.77 19.31
C PRO A 21 9.29 1.83 18.51
N ARG A 22 8.87 2.93 19.16
CA ARG A 22 8.11 4.00 18.52
C ARG A 22 8.88 4.67 17.39
N ARG A 23 10.22 4.72 17.50
CA ARG A 23 11.07 5.33 16.47
C ARG A 23 11.07 4.47 15.21
N TYR A 24 11.10 3.15 15.35
CA TYR A 24 10.95 2.23 14.21
C TYR A 24 9.56 2.33 13.56
N ALA A 25 8.50 2.37 14.38
CA ALA A 25 7.15 2.56 13.89
C ALA A 25 7.00 3.90 13.15
N THR A 26 7.53 5.00 13.71
CA THR A 26 7.50 6.32 13.07
C THR A 26 8.26 6.32 11.74
N PHE A 27 9.48 5.78 11.72
CA PHE A 27 10.27 5.70 10.50
C PHE A 27 9.58 4.86 9.42
N SER A 28 9.09 3.67 9.77
CA SER A 28 8.39 2.81 8.81
C SER A 28 7.11 3.45 8.28
N PHE A 29 6.33 4.14 9.12
CA PHE A 29 5.13 4.87 8.68
C PHE A 29 5.46 6.03 7.73
N LEU A 30 6.54 6.77 7.98
CA LEU A 30 7.01 7.80 7.05
C LEU A 30 7.43 7.21 5.71
N VAL A 31 8.14 6.09 5.70
CA VAL A 31 8.55 5.42 4.46
C VAL A 31 7.34 4.83 3.73
N PHE A 32 6.37 4.23 4.43
CA PHE A 32 5.11 3.78 3.82
C PHE A 32 4.32 4.94 3.21
N ALA A 33 4.20 6.07 3.93
CA ALA A 33 3.54 7.26 3.41
C ALA A 33 4.23 7.78 2.14
N LEU A 34 5.57 7.86 2.13
CA LEU A 34 6.32 8.25 0.94
C LEU A 34 6.08 7.31 -0.23
N VAL A 35 6.16 5.98 -0.02
CA VAL A 35 5.94 4.98 -1.06
C VAL A 35 4.52 5.09 -1.64
N LEU A 36 3.52 5.26 -0.78
CA LEU A 36 2.13 5.39 -1.20
C LEU A 36 1.87 6.71 -1.94
N TRP A 37 2.49 7.80 -1.50
CA TRP A 37 2.46 9.06 -2.24
C TRP A 37 3.15 8.95 -3.61
N MET A 38 4.28 8.24 -3.72
CA MET A 38 4.90 7.97 -5.03
C MET A 38 3.94 7.18 -5.95
N ARG A 39 3.25 6.17 -5.39
CA ARG A 39 2.27 5.36 -6.12
C ARG A 39 1.01 6.14 -6.52
N SER A 40 0.61 7.16 -5.75
CA SER A 40 -0.55 7.99 -6.10
C SER A 40 -0.34 8.89 -7.32
N ASN A 41 0.91 9.01 -7.79
CA ASN A 41 1.26 9.76 -9.00
C ASN A 41 1.37 8.85 -10.24
N PHE A 42 0.90 7.60 -10.17
CA PHE A 42 0.92 6.70 -11.31
C PHE A 42 -0.09 7.11 -12.38
N ASN A 43 0.20 6.70 -13.61
CA ASN A 43 -0.72 6.83 -14.73
C ASN A 43 -0.79 5.49 -15.48
N THR A 44 -1.68 5.40 -16.47
CA THR A 44 -1.90 4.20 -17.29
C THR A 44 -0.68 3.80 -18.13
N GLN A 45 0.31 4.68 -18.28
CA GLN A 45 1.54 4.49 -19.05
C GLN A 45 2.78 4.43 -18.16
N ALA A 46 2.64 4.04 -16.89
CA ALA A 46 3.74 4.05 -15.95
C ALA A 46 4.86 3.08 -16.38
N ASP A 47 6.06 3.62 -16.58
CA ASP A 47 7.25 2.83 -16.93
C ASP A 47 7.71 1.92 -15.79
N PHE A 48 8.50 0.90 -16.15
CA PHE A 48 9.07 -0.08 -15.22
C PHE A 48 9.75 0.56 -14.01
N TRP A 49 10.54 1.62 -14.22
CA TRP A 49 11.26 2.32 -13.15
C TRP A 49 10.32 3.02 -12.16
N THR A 50 9.24 3.63 -12.67
CA THR A 50 8.22 4.31 -11.86
C THR A 50 7.54 3.34 -10.89
N ILE A 51 7.35 2.09 -11.30
CA ILE A 51 6.78 1.02 -10.46
C ILE A 51 7.83 0.38 -9.55
N MET A 52 9.05 0.20 -10.06
CA MET A 52 10.12 -0.49 -9.34
C MET A 52 10.62 0.31 -8.14
N ILE A 53 10.84 1.62 -8.28
CA ILE A 53 11.42 2.45 -7.21
C ILE A 53 10.58 2.38 -5.93
N PRO A 54 9.25 2.64 -5.93
CA PRO A 54 8.42 2.51 -4.74
C PRO A 54 8.44 1.09 -4.17
N THR A 55 8.47 0.06 -5.03
CA THR A 55 8.47 -1.36 -4.64
C THR A 55 9.76 -1.76 -3.93
N VAL A 56 10.89 -1.17 -4.32
CA VAL A 56 12.19 -1.38 -3.68
C VAL A 56 12.24 -0.66 -2.33
N ILE A 57 11.87 0.62 -2.30
CA ILE A 57 11.83 1.45 -1.07
C ILE A 57 10.88 0.84 -0.01
N GLN A 58 9.76 0.25 -0.45
CA GLN A 58 8.82 -0.44 0.45
C GLN A 58 9.47 -1.56 1.25
N GLY A 59 10.51 -2.23 0.73
CA GLY A 59 11.26 -3.24 1.46
C GLY A 59 11.89 -2.71 2.74
N ILE A 60 12.31 -1.44 2.75
CA ILE A 60 12.82 -0.74 3.94
C ILE A 60 11.71 -0.63 4.98
N ALA A 61 10.54 -0.12 4.59
CA ALA A 61 9.40 0.04 5.50
C ALA A 61 8.98 -1.30 6.13
N MET A 62 8.96 -2.37 5.34
CA MET A 62 8.62 -3.72 5.80
C MET A 62 9.58 -4.22 6.89
N ALA A 63 10.90 -4.10 6.69
CA ALA A 63 11.88 -4.55 7.66
C ALA A 63 11.78 -3.76 8.98
N PHE A 64 11.68 -2.43 8.89
CA PHE A 64 11.59 -1.55 10.06
C PHE A 64 10.23 -1.65 10.79
N PHE A 65 9.17 -2.13 10.13
CA PHE A 65 7.86 -2.32 10.75
C PHE A 65 7.70 -3.71 11.37
N PHE A 66 7.89 -4.77 10.58
CA PHE A 66 7.54 -6.12 11.00
C PHE A 66 8.51 -6.72 12.02
N ILE A 67 9.82 -6.45 11.89
CA ILE A 67 10.82 -7.04 12.80
C ILE A 67 10.57 -6.55 14.24
N PRO A 68 10.51 -5.23 14.52
CA PRO A 68 10.23 -4.75 15.88
C PRO A 68 8.85 -5.17 16.37
N LEU A 69 7.84 -5.17 15.51
CA LEU A 69 6.48 -5.56 15.88
C LEU A 69 6.45 -6.99 16.44
N VAL A 70 7.02 -7.96 15.72
CA VAL A 70 7.07 -9.35 16.17
C VAL A 70 7.88 -9.49 17.46
N THR A 71 9.04 -8.82 17.54
CA THR A 71 9.87 -8.83 18.75
C THR A 71 9.10 -8.34 19.97
N ILE A 72 8.36 -7.23 19.85
CA ILE A 72 7.59 -6.64 20.95
C ILE A 72 6.41 -7.52 21.34
N THR A 73 5.68 -8.06 20.36
CA THR A 73 4.54 -8.93 20.58
C THR A 73 4.90 -10.18 21.39
N LEU A 74 6.11 -10.71 21.18
CA LEU A 74 6.58 -11.92 21.86
C LEU A 74 7.48 -11.62 23.07
N SER A 75 7.90 -10.37 23.25
CA SER A 75 8.80 -9.96 24.33
C SER A 75 8.16 -10.18 25.71
N GLY A 76 8.93 -10.75 26.65
CA GLY A 76 8.50 -10.97 28.03
C GLY A 76 7.53 -12.14 28.24
N LEU A 77 7.22 -12.91 27.19
CA LEU A 77 6.43 -14.14 27.31
C LEU A 77 7.33 -15.33 27.65
N THR A 78 6.82 -16.21 28.52
CA THR A 78 7.44 -17.51 28.77
C THR A 78 7.28 -18.43 27.54
N PRO A 79 8.21 -19.37 27.29
CA PRO A 79 8.19 -20.21 26.08
C PRO A 79 6.87 -20.96 25.84
N ASP A 80 6.16 -21.34 26.90
CA ASP A 80 4.84 -21.99 26.86
C ASP A 80 3.72 -21.09 26.30
N ARG A 81 3.87 -19.75 26.40
CA ARG A 81 2.87 -18.78 25.94
C ARG A 81 3.12 -18.24 24.53
N ILE A 82 4.32 -18.44 23.99
CA ILE A 82 4.70 -17.99 22.64
C ILE A 82 3.75 -18.55 21.57
N PRO A 83 3.36 -19.85 21.57
CA PRO A 83 2.44 -20.39 20.57
C PRO A 83 1.07 -19.71 20.59
N ALA A 84 0.50 -19.49 21.78
CA ALA A 84 -0.80 -18.85 21.94
C ALA A 84 -0.77 -17.38 21.49
N ALA A 85 0.24 -16.61 21.89
CA ALA A 85 0.41 -15.21 21.47
C ALA A 85 0.64 -15.07 19.97
N SER A 86 1.43 -15.97 19.38
CA SER A 86 1.67 -16.02 17.93
C SER A 86 0.41 -16.34 17.16
N GLY A 87 -0.38 -17.32 17.63
CA GLY A 87 -1.67 -17.68 17.07
C GLY A 87 -2.67 -16.51 17.09
N LEU A 88 -2.81 -15.84 18.24
CA LEU A 88 -3.69 -14.67 18.38
C LEU A 88 -3.24 -13.51 17.48
N SER A 89 -1.94 -13.22 17.43
CA SER A 89 -1.40 -12.14 16.61
C SER A 89 -1.59 -12.40 15.12
N ASN A 90 -1.40 -13.65 14.69
CA ASN A 90 -1.66 -14.05 13.31
C ASN A 90 -3.16 -13.98 12.97
N PHE A 91 -4.03 -14.44 13.87
CA PHE A 91 -5.48 -14.34 13.69
C PHE A 91 -5.93 -12.88 13.54
N LEU A 92 -5.48 -11.99 14.43
CA LEU A 92 -5.78 -10.56 14.36
C LEU A 92 -5.24 -9.94 13.07
N ARG A 93 -4.02 -10.29 12.66
CA ARG A 93 -3.41 -9.81 11.42
C ARG A 93 -4.22 -10.22 10.19
N ILE A 94 -4.62 -11.48 10.09
CA ILE A 94 -5.41 -11.98 8.95
C ILE A 94 -6.79 -11.34 8.94
N THR A 95 -7.44 -11.25 10.10
CA THR A 95 -8.78 -10.64 10.23
C THR A 95 -8.76 -9.15 9.88
N ALA A 96 -7.81 -8.39 10.42
CA ALA A 96 -7.63 -6.98 10.10
C ALA A 96 -7.26 -6.77 8.63
N GLY A 97 -6.41 -7.64 8.07
CA GLY A 97 -6.07 -7.63 6.66
C GLY A 97 -7.28 -7.86 5.75
N ALA A 98 -8.16 -8.82 6.10
CA ALA A 98 -9.38 -9.09 5.36
C ALA A 98 -10.38 -7.91 5.44
N MET A 99 -10.59 -7.33 6.63
CA MET A 99 -11.43 -6.14 6.80
C MET A 99 -10.89 -4.95 6.01
N GLY A 100 -9.59 -4.66 6.14
CA GLY A 100 -8.94 -3.58 5.41
C GLY A 100 -9.03 -3.76 3.89
N THR A 101 -8.84 -4.98 3.40
CA THR A 101 -8.98 -5.30 1.98
C THR A 101 -10.42 -5.08 1.51
N SER A 102 -11.43 -5.55 2.25
CA SER A 102 -12.84 -5.36 1.89
C SER A 102 -13.22 -3.88 1.80
N ILE A 103 -12.81 -3.07 2.79
CA ILE A 103 -13.04 -1.62 2.79
C ILE A 103 -12.32 -0.98 1.61
N ALA A 104 -11.05 -1.31 1.39
CA ALA A 104 -10.27 -0.77 0.29
C ALA A 104 -10.87 -1.09 -1.07
N THR A 105 -11.28 -2.33 -1.31
CA THR A 105 -11.96 -2.75 -2.55
C THR A 105 -13.28 -1.99 -2.74
N THR A 106 -14.10 -1.90 -1.69
CA THR A 106 -15.38 -1.16 -1.74
C THR A 106 -15.16 0.32 -2.08
N VAL A 107 -14.18 0.97 -1.44
CA VAL A 107 -13.84 2.37 -1.73
C VAL A 107 -13.30 2.52 -3.15
N TRP A 108 -12.46 1.59 -3.60
CA TRP A 108 -11.87 1.59 -4.94
C TRP A 108 -12.95 1.46 -6.02
N GLU A 109 -13.90 0.54 -5.88
CA GLU A 109 -15.03 0.37 -6.81
C GLU A 109 -15.93 1.62 -6.86
N ASN A 110 -16.28 2.19 -5.70
CA ASN A 110 -17.08 3.41 -5.64
C ASN A 110 -16.36 4.60 -6.29
N ARG A 111 -15.05 4.74 -6.06
CA ARG A 111 -14.23 5.80 -6.68
C ARG A 111 -14.11 5.58 -8.19
N ALA A 112 -13.94 4.34 -8.64
CA ALA A 112 -13.88 4.03 -10.07
C ALA A 112 -15.20 4.37 -10.77
N ALA A 113 -16.35 4.05 -10.17
CA ALA A 113 -17.65 4.44 -10.70
C ALA A 113 -17.82 5.97 -10.80
N LEU A 114 -17.36 6.71 -9.79
CA LEU A 114 -17.39 8.18 -9.79
C LEU A 114 -16.49 8.77 -10.90
N HIS A 115 -15.24 8.29 -11.02
CA HIS A 115 -14.31 8.73 -12.06
C HIS A 115 -14.82 8.36 -13.46
N HIS A 116 -15.44 7.19 -13.62
CA HIS A 116 -16.05 6.78 -14.88
C HIS A 116 -17.14 7.77 -15.30
N ALA A 117 -18.08 8.10 -14.41
CA ALA A 117 -19.15 9.05 -14.70
C ALA A 117 -18.58 10.43 -15.13
N GLN A 118 -17.60 10.94 -14.39
CA GLN A 118 -16.93 12.21 -14.71
C GLN A 118 -16.20 12.18 -16.06
N LEU A 119 -15.54 11.06 -16.38
CA LEU A 119 -14.84 10.88 -17.65
C LEU A 119 -15.83 10.81 -18.81
N VAL A 120 -16.94 10.08 -18.69
CA VAL A 120 -18.00 10.02 -19.71
C VAL A 120 -18.64 11.39 -19.92
N GLU A 121 -18.93 12.14 -18.86
CA GLU A 121 -19.45 13.52 -18.96
C GLU A 121 -18.47 14.44 -19.71
N SER A 122 -17.16 14.20 -19.59
CA SER A 122 -16.13 14.95 -20.32
C SER A 122 -15.99 14.56 -21.79
N VAL A 123 -16.61 13.46 -22.24
CA VAL A 123 -16.70 13.05 -23.65
C VAL A 123 -17.73 13.94 -24.36
N THR A 124 -17.30 15.15 -24.68
CA THR A 124 -18.06 16.11 -25.47
C THR A 124 -17.41 16.30 -26.84
N THR A 125 -18.16 16.84 -27.80
CA THR A 125 -17.64 17.21 -29.13
C THR A 125 -16.48 18.20 -29.09
N SER A 126 -16.26 18.88 -27.96
CA SER A 126 -15.14 19.80 -27.74
C SER A 126 -13.89 19.13 -27.19
N ASN A 127 -13.96 17.87 -26.76
CA ASN A 127 -12.83 17.15 -26.18
C ASN A 127 -11.97 16.52 -27.28
N ASN A 128 -10.84 17.18 -27.59
CA ASN A 128 -9.91 16.72 -28.61
C ASN A 128 -9.38 15.30 -28.37
N ALA A 129 -9.17 14.89 -27.12
CA ALA A 129 -8.67 13.56 -26.81
C ALA A 129 -9.72 12.48 -27.13
N ALA A 130 -10.97 12.70 -26.75
CA ALA A 130 -12.07 11.80 -27.06
C ALA A 130 -12.33 11.71 -28.57
N ASN A 131 -12.37 12.86 -29.26
CA ASN A 131 -12.54 12.91 -30.71
C ASN A 131 -11.39 12.20 -31.45
N SER A 132 -10.15 12.36 -31.01
CA SER A 132 -8.99 11.69 -31.61
C SER A 132 -9.05 10.17 -31.42
N ALA A 133 -9.47 9.71 -30.24
CA ALA A 133 -9.66 8.29 -29.97
C ALA A 133 -10.78 7.69 -30.85
N ILE A 134 -11.92 8.37 -30.96
CA ILE A 134 -13.05 7.96 -31.81
C ILE A 134 -12.63 7.94 -33.28
N ALA A 135 -11.94 8.96 -33.77
CA ALA A 135 -11.48 9.04 -35.15
C ALA A 135 -10.47 7.92 -35.47
N GLY A 136 -9.51 7.64 -34.58
CA GLY A 136 -8.55 6.55 -34.74
C GLY A 136 -9.20 5.17 -34.76
N LEU A 137 -10.18 4.93 -33.89
CA LEU A 137 -10.95 3.68 -33.84
C LEU A 137 -11.90 3.54 -35.04
N SER A 138 -12.47 4.64 -35.54
CA SER A 138 -13.32 4.61 -36.74
C SER A 138 -12.49 4.35 -38.00
N ALA A 139 -11.28 4.91 -38.07
CA ALA A 139 -10.36 4.72 -39.18
C ALA A 139 -9.84 3.27 -39.32
N SER A 140 -9.93 2.45 -38.26
CA SER A 140 -9.59 1.03 -38.32
C SER A 140 -10.72 0.13 -38.84
N GLY A 141 -11.84 0.72 -39.30
CA GLY A 141 -12.96 0.01 -39.93
C GLY A 141 -13.97 -0.56 -38.93
N LEU A 142 -13.91 -0.18 -37.66
CA LEU A 142 -14.86 -0.59 -36.64
C LEU A 142 -16.23 0.08 -36.86
N SER A 143 -17.30 -0.65 -36.53
CA SER A 143 -18.64 -0.06 -36.48
C SER A 143 -18.75 0.95 -35.34
N ALA A 144 -19.70 1.89 -35.42
CA ALA A 144 -19.91 2.89 -34.38
C ALA A 144 -20.12 2.25 -32.98
N GLU A 145 -20.83 1.12 -32.92
CA GLU A 145 -21.05 0.38 -31.68
C GLU A 145 -19.76 -0.23 -31.12
N GLN A 146 -18.90 -0.77 -31.99
CA GLN A 146 -17.58 -1.29 -31.60
C GLN A 146 -16.64 -0.19 -31.10
N VAL A 147 -16.68 0.98 -31.73
CA VAL A 147 -15.91 2.16 -31.31
C VAL A 147 -16.32 2.60 -29.90
N LEU A 148 -17.63 2.70 -29.63
CA LEU A 148 -18.15 3.06 -28.31
C LEU A 148 -17.78 2.02 -27.24
N GLY A 149 -17.86 0.72 -27.57
CA GLY A 149 -17.43 -0.34 -26.65
C GLY A 149 -15.95 -0.28 -26.30
N GLN A 150 -15.07 0.03 -27.27
CA GLN A 150 -13.64 0.23 -27.02
C GLN A 150 -13.37 1.50 -26.20
N LEU A 151 -14.07 2.59 -26.50
CA LEU A 151 -13.96 3.83 -25.74
C LEU A 151 -14.36 3.63 -24.28
N ASN A 152 -15.45 2.90 -24.02
CA ASN A 152 -15.88 2.57 -22.66
C ASN A 152 -14.80 1.81 -21.89
N ARG A 153 -14.13 0.84 -22.53
CA ARG A 153 -13.03 0.09 -21.90
C ARG A 153 -11.84 0.98 -21.55
N LEU A 154 -11.51 1.97 -22.38
CA LEU A 154 -10.46 2.94 -22.10
C LEU A 154 -10.85 3.85 -20.92
N VAL A 155 -12.10 4.30 -20.89
CA VAL A 155 -12.65 5.08 -19.77
C VAL A 155 -12.62 4.26 -18.48
N ASP A 156 -13.01 2.98 -18.51
CA ASP A 156 -12.93 2.08 -17.37
C ASP A 156 -11.50 1.94 -16.85
N GLN A 157 -10.54 1.66 -17.73
CA GLN A 157 -9.13 1.54 -17.35
C GLN A 157 -8.60 2.83 -16.69
N GLN A 158 -8.95 3.98 -17.25
CA GLN A 158 -8.54 5.27 -16.70
C GLN A 158 -9.22 5.56 -15.35
N ALA A 159 -10.50 5.24 -15.21
CA ALA A 159 -11.26 5.42 -13.99
C ALA A 159 -10.71 4.57 -12.84
N PHE A 160 -10.40 3.30 -13.10
CA PHE A 160 -9.78 2.41 -12.11
C PHE A 160 -8.37 2.86 -11.71
N MET A 161 -7.59 3.40 -12.65
CA MET A 161 -6.28 4.00 -12.35
C MET A 161 -6.41 5.21 -11.41
N LEU A 162 -7.31 6.15 -11.72
CA LEU A 162 -7.58 7.32 -10.87
C LEU A 162 -8.07 6.91 -9.47
N ALA A 163 -8.95 5.91 -9.41
CA ALA A 163 -9.42 5.36 -8.14
C ALA A 163 -8.30 4.72 -7.31
N SER A 164 -7.35 4.01 -7.95
CA SER A 164 -6.17 3.49 -7.27
C SER A 164 -5.28 4.61 -6.74
N ASN A 165 -5.09 5.69 -7.50
CA ASN A 165 -4.32 6.85 -7.06
C ASN A 165 -4.95 7.51 -5.84
N ASP A 166 -6.27 7.70 -5.83
CA ASP A 166 -7.00 8.23 -4.68
C ASP A 166 -6.80 7.36 -3.43
N LEU A 167 -6.87 6.03 -3.60
CA LEU A 167 -6.68 5.08 -2.51
C LEU A 167 -5.24 5.13 -1.96
N PHE A 168 -4.24 5.23 -2.84
CA PHE A 168 -2.84 5.37 -2.43
C PHE A 168 -2.61 6.70 -1.71
N TYR A 169 -3.16 7.80 -2.21
CA TYR A 169 -3.03 9.11 -1.59
C TYR A 169 -3.70 9.16 -0.20
N GLY A 170 -4.93 8.64 -0.10
CA GLY A 170 -5.64 8.51 1.17
C GLY A 170 -4.89 7.63 2.18
N SER A 171 -4.31 6.52 1.71
CA SER A 171 -3.50 5.63 2.55
C SER A 171 -2.20 6.29 3.02
N ALA A 172 -1.55 7.11 2.18
CA ALA A 172 -0.37 7.87 2.57
C ALA A 172 -0.69 8.82 3.73
N PHE A 173 -1.80 9.55 3.64
CA PHE A 173 -2.28 10.41 4.74
C PHE A 173 -2.60 9.61 6.00
N LEU A 174 -3.24 8.43 5.85
CA LEU A 174 -3.54 7.55 6.97
C LEU A 174 -2.26 7.14 7.73
N PHE A 175 -1.20 6.74 7.04
CA PHE A 175 0.07 6.39 7.68
C PHE A 175 0.68 7.57 8.45
N VAL A 176 0.61 8.78 7.90
CA VAL A 176 1.07 10.00 8.61
C VAL A 176 0.20 10.26 9.83
N ALA A 177 -1.12 10.11 9.72
CA ALA A 177 -2.07 10.30 10.83
C ALA A 177 -1.89 9.27 11.97
N LEU A 178 -1.36 8.07 11.67
CA LEU A 178 -1.04 7.06 12.69
C LEU A 178 0.19 7.42 13.53
N ILE A 179 1.09 8.27 13.04
CA ILE A 179 2.30 8.67 13.77
C ILE A 179 1.98 9.27 15.14
N PRO A 180 1.17 10.34 15.29
CA PRO A 180 0.87 10.89 16.62
C PRO A 180 0.21 9.86 17.54
N LEU A 181 -0.57 8.92 17.00
CA LEU A 181 -1.22 7.86 17.76
C LEU A 181 -0.20 6.87 18.37
N VAL A 182 0.89 6.57 17.66
CA VAL A 182 2.01 5.78 18.20
C VAL A 182 2.68 6.48 19.38
N TRP A 183 2.78 7.81 19.34
CA TRP A 183 3.40 8.59 20.42
C TRP A 183 2.49 8.73 21.64
N LEU A 184 1.16 8.67 21.44
CA LEU A 184 0.15 8.63 22.51
C LEU A 184 0.09 7.29 23.25
N ALA A 185 0.47 6.17 22.60
CA ALA A 185 0.58 4.88 23.27
C ALA A 185 1.59 4.97 24.44
N ARG A 186 1.43 4.18 25.50
CA ARG A 186 2.38 4.16 26.64
C ARG A 186 3.64 3.36 26.30
N PRO A 187 4.82 3.69 26.86
CA PRO A 187 6.06 3.00 26.45
C PRO A 187 6.01 1.58 26.99
N ALA A 188 6.06 0.58 26.12
CA ALA A 188 6.35 -0.78 26.56
C ALA A 188 7.79 -0.77 27.08
N LYS A 189 7.98 -1.05 28.38
CA LYS A 189 9.31 -1.26 28.96
C LYS A 189 10.01 -2.33 28.13
N GLY A 190 11.11 -1.97 27.47
CA GLY A 190 11.84 -2.83 26.55
C GLY A 190 12.31 -4.12 27.22
N GLY A 191 11.77 -5.25 26.78
CA GLY A 191 12.26 -6.58 27.13
C GLY A 191 13.15 -7.11 26.00
N ALA A 192 14.37 -7.51 26.36
CA ALA A 192 15.38 -8.10 25.49
C ALA A 192 14.79 -9.18 24.56
N GLY A 193 14.78 -8.92 23.26
CA GLY A 193 14.24 -9.81 22.24
C GLY A 193 15.20 -10.03 21.06
N GLY A 194 16.50 -10.10 21.36
CA GLY A 194 17.55 -10.31 20.35
C GLY A 194 17.55 -11.70 19.73
N ASP A 195 17.02 -12.72 20.42
CA ASP A 195 17.24 -14.12 20.02
C ASP A 195 16.07 -14.77 19.26
N ALA A 196 14.87 -14.16 19.26
CA ALA A 196 13.68 -14.76 18.64
C ALA A 196 13.59 -14.54 17.11
N ALA A 197 14.32 -13.56 16.56
CA ALA A 197 14.24 -13.21 15.13
C ALA A 197 15.11 -14.10 14.22
N ALA A 198 15.97 -14.95 14.77
CA ALA A 198 16.87 -15.81 14.00
C ALA A 198 16.31 -17.21 13.69
N GLY A 199 15.15 -17.58 14.25
CA GLY A 199 14.58 -18.94 14.18
C GLY A 199 13.42 -19.15 13.20
N ALA A 200 13.05 -18.15 12.40
CA ALA A 200 11.95 -18.27 11.42
C ALA A 200 12.50 -18.20 9.99
N HIS A 201 13.25 -19.23 9.62
CA HIS A 201 13.53 -19.60 8.22
C HIS A 201 13.15 -21.06 8.03
#